data_AF-A0A5S9MHC1-F1
#
_entry.id   AF-A0A5S9MHC1-F1
#
_cell.length_a   1.000
_cell.length_b   1.000
_cell.length_c   1.000
_cell.angle_alpha   90.00
_cell.angle_beta   90.00
_cell.angle_gamma   90.00
#
_symmetry.space_group_name_H-M   'P 1'
#
loop_
_entity.id
_entity.type
_entity.pdbx_description
1 polymer ?
#
loop_
_entity_poly.entity_id
_entity_poly.type
_entity_poly.pdbx_seq_one_letter_code
_entity_poly.pdbx_strand_id
1 'polypeptide(L)'
;MNRFKLSCFFFQEGDWIHSGAVLANIKGPVNDLLKGERVILNLLQRMTGIATLTHEAVQRLGDPSITICDTRKKTTPGLRMLEKYAVKTGGGKNHRFGLSDGVMIKDNHIAACGSIREAVEKARAYAGHMVKIEVEIESETQLMEAIEAKSGCHHV
;
A
#
# COMPACT_ATOMS: atom_id res chain seq x y z
N MET A 1 -33.05 13.41 11.32
CA MET A 1 -32.50 12.56 10.23
C MET A 1 -32.03 13.49 9.11
N ASN A 2 -31.00 14.31 9.38
CA ASN A 2 -30.61 15.39 8.47
C ASN A 2 -29.61 14.87 7.43
N ARG A 3 -30.10 14.69 6.20
CA ARG A 3 -29.31 14.23 5.07
C ARG A 3 -28.32 15.33 4.67
N PHE A 4 -27.03 15.05 4.81
CA PHE A 4 -25.98 15.79 4.11
C PHE A 4 -26.29 15.76 2.60
N LYS A 5 -26.37 16.93 1.94
CA LYS A 5 -26.42 17.00 0.48
C LYS A 5 -25.06 17.45 -0.03
N LEU A 6 -24.26 16.47 -0.45
CA LEU A 6 -23.11 16.71 -1.33
C LEU A 6 -23.65 17.16 -2.68
N SER A 7 -23.36 18.41 -3.05
CA SER A 7 -24.03 19.07 -4.18
C SER A 7 -23.24 19.01 -5.49
N CYS A 8 -21.90 18.88 -5.43
CA CYS A 8 -21.07 18.63 -6.62
C CYS A 8 -19.62 18.27 -6.22
N PHE A 9 -19.02 17.31 -6.92
CA PHE A 9 -17.56 17.10 -6.97
C PHE A 9 -17.06 17.65 -8.31
N PHE A 10 -16.00 18.45 -8.30
CA PHE A 10 -15.47 19.09 -9.51
C PHE A 10 -14.32 18.33 -10.16
N PHE A 11 -13.75 17.33 -9.47
CA PHE A 11 -12.59 16.56 -9.89
C PHE A 11 -12.85 15.06 -9.73
N GLN A 12 -12.27 14.25 -10.61
CA GLN A 12 -12.25 12.79 -10.46
C GLN A 12 -11.09 12.34 -9.57
N GLU A 13 -11.16 11.11 -9.07
CA GLU A 13 -10.11 10.55 -8.23
C GLU A 13 -8.82 10.34 -9.04
N GLY A 14 -7.75 11.00 -8.61
CA GLY A 14 -6.44 10.96 -9.30
C GLY A 14 -6.17 12.15 -10.20
N ASP A 15 -7.12 13.08 -10.33
CA ASP A 15 -6.88 14.32 -11.07
C ASP A 15 -5.85 15.22 -10.36
N TRP A 16 -5.03 15.89 -11.16
CA TRP A 16 -4.10 16.88 -10.66
C TRP A 16 -4.82 18.18 -10.33
N ILE A 17 -4.59 18.70 -9.13
CA ILE A 17 -5.29 19.87 -8.60
C ILE A 17 -4.30 21.02 -8.38
N HIS A 18 -4.68 22.22 -8.82
CA HIS A 18 -3.89 23.43 -8.61
C HIS A 18 -4.31 24.17 -7.33
N SER A 19 -3.39 24.98 -6.80
CA SER A 19 -3.68 25.82 -5.63
C SER A 19 -4.86 26.75 -5.89
N GLY A 20 -5.82 26.81 -4.95
CA GLY A 20 -7.04 27.61 -5.06
C GLY A 20 -8.22 26.91 -5.75
N ALA A 21 -8.06 25.67 -6.21
CA ALA A 21 -9.16 24.89 -6.78
C ALA A 21 -10.19 24.46 -5.74
N VAL A 22 -11.47 24.53 -6.10
CA VAL A 22 -12.59 24.08 -5.25
C VAL A 22 -12.86 22.60 -5.51
N LEU A 23 -12.58 21.74 -4.53
CA LEU A 23 -12.73 20.28 -4.66
C LEU A 23 -14.19 19.84 -4.72
N ALA A 24 -15.01 20.32 -3.78
CA ALA A 24 -16.40 19.94 -3.63
C ALA A 24 -17.20 21.03 -2.93
N ASN A 25 -18.50 21.10 -3.22
CA ASN A 25 -19.43 21.97 -2.51
C ASN A 25 -20.43 21.15 -1.67
N ILE A 26 -20.42 21.38 -0.36
CA ILE A 26 -21.23 20.65 0.61
C ILE A 26 -22.30 21.58 1.17
N LYS A 27 -23.57 21.17 1.10
CA LYS A 27 -24.69 21.91 1.70
C LYS A 27 -25.36 21.06 2.78
N GLY A 28 -25.55 21.64 3.96
CA GLY A 28 -26.14 20.95 5.10
C GLY A 28 -26.31 21.85 6.33
N PRO A 29 -26.89 21.31 7.42
CA PRO A 29 -27.01 22.02 8.68
C PRO A 29 -25.64 22.38 9.26
N VAL A 30 -25.48 23.63 9.70
CA VAL A 30 -24.20 24.22 10.17
C VAL A 30 -23.54 23.39 11.27
N ASN A 31 -24.32 22.89 12.23
CA ASN A 31 -23.80 22.10 13.35
C ASN A 31 -23.14 20.79 12.91
N ASP A 32 -23.68 20.12 11.89
CA ASP A 32 -23.12 18.86 11.40
C ASP A 32 -21.94 19.11 10.46
N LEU A 33 -21.99 20.22 9.71
CA LEU A 33 -20.90 20.64 8.83
C LEU A 33 -19.62 20.96 9.63
N LEU A 34 -19.74 21.79 10.67
CA LEU A 34 -18.61 22.21 11.52
C LEU A 34 -18.01 21.05 12.32
N LYS A 35 -18.84 20.08 12.75
CA LYS A 35 -18.36 18.88 13.44
C LYS A 35 -17.54 17.97 12.52
N GLY A 36 -17.97 17.82 11.27
CA GLY A 36 -17.33 16.94 10.30
C GLY A 36 -16.13 17.56 9.58
N GLU A 37 -16.06 18.89 9.51
CA GLU A 37 -15.07 19.63 8.72
C GLU A 37 -13.63 19.18 9.00
N ARG A 38 -13.21 19.18 10.27
CA ARG A 38 -11.82 18.85 10.64
C ARG A 38 -11.44 17.42 10.27
N VAL A 39 -12.37 16.48 10.44
CA VAL A 39 -12.14 15.05 10.13
C VAL A 39 -12.02 14.86 8.62
N ILE A 40 -12.94 15.47 7.86
CA ILE A 40 -12.93 15.40 6.39
C ILE A 40 -11.65 16.02 5.83
N LEU A 41 -11.28 17.22 6.28
CA LEU A 41 -10.06 17.89 5.83
C LEU A 41 -8.80 17.10 6.17
N ASN A 42 -8.69 16.57 7.39
CA ASN A 42 -7.53 15.77 7.80
C ASN A 42 -7.38 14.51 6.94
N LEU A 43 -8.47 13.80 6.65
CA LEU A 43 -8.44 12.60 5.82
C LEU A 43 -8.10 12.94 4.36
N LEU A 44 -8.71 13.99 3.81
CA LEU A 44 -8.43 14.44 2.44
C LEU A 44 -6.97 14.86 2.29
N GLN A 45 -6.46 15.73 3.15
CA GLN A 45 -5.06 16.20 3.11
C GLN A 45 -4.06 15.03 3.20
N ARG A 46 -4.37 14.03 4.04
CA ARG A 46 -3.51 12.86 4.19
C ARG A 46 -3.51 12.00 2.92
N MET A 47 -4.68 11.70 2.36
CA MET A 47 -4.79 10.88 1.16
C MET A 47 -4.21 11.58 -0.07
N THR A 48 -4.48 12.87 -0.26
CA THR A 48 -3.92 13.63 -1.38
C THR A 48 -2.40 13.75 -1.27
N GLY A 49 -1.87 14.02 -0.07
CA GLY A 49 -0.42 14.07 0.14
C GLY A 49 0.29 12.76 -0.22
N ILE A 50 -0.29 11.61 0.15
CA ILE A 50 0.27 10.29 -0.21
C ILE A 50 0.19 10.05 -1.72
N ALA A 51 -0.93 10.38 -2.36
CA ALA A 51 -1.09 10.21 -3.81
C ALA A 51 -0.12 11.10 -4.59
N THR A 52 0.06 12.36 -4.19
CA THR A 52 1.00 13.30 -4.82
C THR A 52 2.45 12.84 -4.68
N LEU A 53 2.88 12.43 -3.48
CA LEU A 53 4.23 11.92 -3.26
C LEU A 53 4.50 10.62 -4.04
N THR A 54 3.49 9.74 -4.11
CA THR A 54 3.59 8.51 -4.91
C THR A 54 3.75 8.85 -6.38
N HIS A 55 2.94 9.77 -6.90
CA HIS A 55 3.02 10.22 -8.29
C HIS A 55 4.37 10.86 -8.61
N GLU A 56 4.89 11.71 -7.73
CA GLU A 56 6.21 12.32 -7.88
C GLU A 56 7.32 11.26 -7.90
N ALA A 57 7.24 10.25 -7.03
CA ALA A 57 8.21 9.17 -7.00
C ALA A 57 8.14 8.32 -8.28
N VAL A 58 6.94 8.01 -8.79
CA VAL A 58 6.75 7.27 -10.05
C VAL A 58 7.32 8.08 -11.23
N GLN A 59 7.04 9.38 -11.29
CA GLN A 59 7.58 10.24 -12.33
C GLN A 59 9.10 10.36 -12.28
N ARG A 60 9.69 10.49 -11.08
CA ARG A 60 11.14 10.53 -10.89
C ARG A 60 11.82 9.24 -11.33
N LEU A 61 11.15 8.11 -11.19
CA LEU A 61 11.69 6.83 -11.60
C LEU A 61 11.80 6.70 -13.12
N GLY A 62 10.84 7.27 -13.86
CA GLY A 62 10.91 7.41 -15.31
C GLY A 62 10.98 6.11 -16.11
N ASP A 63 10.81 4.95 -15.45
CA ASP A 63 10.95 3.63 -16.05
C ASP A 63 9.64 2.82 -15.90
N PRO A 64 9.03 2.37 -17.01
CA PRO A 64 7.80 1.56 -16.96
C PRO A 64 8.00 0.14 -16.41
N SER A 65 9.25 -0.31 -16.25
CA SER A 65 9.56 -1.65 -15.74
C SER A 65 9.58 -1.74 -14.21
N ILE A 66 9.82 -0.62 -13.52
CA ILE A 66 9.95 -0.60 -12.07
C ILE A 66 8.67 -0.03 -11.46
N THR A 67 8.06 -0.80 -10.57
CA THR A 67 6.85 -0.37 -9.89
C THR A 67 7.14 0.03 -8.45
N ILE A 68 6.64 1.20 -8.04
CA ILE A 68 6.67 1.62 -6.64
C ILE A 68 5.62 0.85 -5.85
N CYS A 69 6.09 0.17 -4.80
CA CYS A 69 5.26 -0.66 -3.92
C CYS A 69 5.11 -0.03 -2.53
N ASP A 70 3.90 -0.13 -1.95
CA ASP A 70 3.67 0.25 -0.55
C ASP A 70 4.35 -0.72 0.43
N THR A 71 4.67 -0.24 1.63
CA THR A 71 5.19 -1.08 2.72
C THR A 71 4.24 -1.12 3.92
N ARG A 72 4.09 -2.31 4.53
CA ARG A 72 3.18 -2.54 5.68
C ARG A 72 3.65 -1.94 7.01
N LYS A 73 4.96 -1.74 7.18
CA LYS A 73 5.55 -1.34 8.47
C LYS A 73 5.39 0.17 8.77
N LYS A 74 5.07 0.98 7.76
CA LYS A 74 5.05 2.46 7.84
C LYS A 74 3.67 3.10 7.60
N THR A 75 2.58 2.33 7.73
CA THR A 75 1.21 2.84 7.62
C THR A 75 0.62 3.19 8.97
N THR A 76 -0.20 4.24 9.06
CA THR A 76 -0.84 4.67 10.32
C THR A 76 -1.81 3.60 10.82
N PRO A 77 -1.78 3.24 12.12
CA PRO A 77 -2.77 2.33 12.69
C PRO A 77 -4.20 2.79 12.39
N GLY A 78 -5.03 1.90 11.84
CA GLY A 78 -6.44 2.18 11.49
C GLY A 78 -6.70 2.82 10.12
N LEU A 79 -5.73 3.51 9.51
CA LEU A 79 -5.92 4.19 8.20
C LEU A 79 -5.30 3.44 7.02
N ARG A 80 -4.77 2.23 7.24
CA ARG A 80 -4.05 1.44 6.23
C ARG A 80 -4.81 1.28 4.91
N MET A 81 -6.13 1.05 4.95
CA MET A 81 -6.91 0.89 3.73
C MET A 81 -6.96 2.18 2.90
N LEU A 82 -7.08 3.34 3.57
CA LEU A 82 -7.12 4.64 2.91
C LEU A 82 -5.75 5.02 2.33
N GLU A 83 -4.67 4.72 3.07
CA GLU A 83 -3.31 4.99 2.59
C GLU A 83 -2.96 4.11 1.37
N LYS A 84 -3.36 2.84 1.38
CA LYS A 84 -3.22 1.94 0.22
C LYS A 84 -4.09 2.35 -0.97
N TYR A 85 -5.25 2.94 -0.70
CA TYR A 85 -6.09 3.51 -1.75
C TYR A 85 -5.38 4.70 -2.41
N ALA A 86 -4.86 5.63 -1.60
CA ALA A 86 -4.12 6.80 -2.07
C ALA A 86 -2.87 6.44 -2.89
N VAL A 87 -2.10 5.42 -2.47
CA VAL A 87 -0.94 4.92 -3.25
C VAL A 87 -1.38 4.42 -4.62
N LYS A 88 -2.47 3.65 -4.69
CA LYS A 88 -3.01 3.14 -5.95
C LYS A 88 -3.48 4.28 -6.86
N THR A 89 -4.15 5.29 -6.30
CA THR A 89 -4.59 6.48 -7.03
C THR A 89 -3.40 7.31 -7.54
N GLY A 90 -2.28 7.33 -6.80
CA GLY A 90 -1.04 7.97 -7.22
C GLY A 90 -0.21 7.20 -8.26
N GLY A 91 -0.67 6.02 -8.70
CA GLY A 91 0.03 5.19 -9.69
C GLY A 91 0.97 4.13 -9.12
N GLY A 92 1.03 3.96 -7.80
CA GLY A 92 1.76 2.86 -7.15
C GLY A 92 0.98 1.54 -7.22
N LYS A 93 1.67 0.41 -7.03
CA LYS A 93 1.01 -0.89 -6.80
C LYS A 93 1.00 -1.24 -5.32
N ASN A 94 -0.10 -1.83 -4.89
CA ASN A 94 -0.21 -2.36 -3.55
C ASN A 94 0.47 -3.73 -3.49
N HIS A 95 1.40 -3.90 -2.56
CA HIS A 95 2.17 -5.14 -2.45
C HIS A 95 1.32 -6.28 -1.86
N ARG A 96 0.84 -6.10 -0.62
CA ARG A 96 -0.03 -7.07 0.09
C ARG A 96 -0.89 -6.38 1.14
N PHE A 97 -2.16 -6.74 1.29
CA PHE A 97 -3.08 -6.11 2.24
C PHE A 97 -2.89 -6.64 3.68
N GLY A 98 -2.58 -7.94 3.83
CA GLY A 98 -2.40 -8.59 5.14
C GLY A 98 -1.25 -9.61 5.22
N LEU A 99 -1.17 -10.33 6.35
CA LEU A 99 -0.38 -11.56 6.52
C LEU A 99 -1.02 -12.77 5.82
N SER A 100 -2.30 -12.65 5.49
CA SER A 100 -3.12 -13.69 4.87
C SER A 100 -2.96 -13.81 3.36
N ASP A 101 -2.42 -12.78 2.69
CA ASP A 101 -2.36 -12.73 1.21
C ASP A 101 -1.06 -13.31 0.62
N GLY A 102 -0.04 -13.52 1.46
CA GLY A 102 1.30 -13.94 1.00
C GLY A 102 2.24 -14.21 2.17
N VAL A 103 3.00 -15.32 2.07
CA VAL A 103 4.03 -15.66 3.05
C VAL A 103 5.29 -14.91 2.69
N MET A 104 5.75 -14.02 3.57
CA MET A 104 7.05 -13.37 3.43
C MET A 104 7.98 -13.90 4.51
N ILE A 105 8.97 -14.67 4.07
CA ILE A 105 10.03 -15.20 4.91
C ILE A 105 11.06 -14.09 5.08
N LYS A 106 11.17 -13.61 6.31
CA LYS A 106 12.21 -12.65 6.76
C LYS A 106 13.34 -13.39 7.43
N ASP A 107 14.44 -12.70 7.73
CA ASP A 107 15.60 -13.24 8.46
C ASP A 107 15.21 -13.90 9.78
N ASN A 108 14.22 -13.36 10.49
CA ASN A 108 13.73 -13.96 11.73
C ASN A 108 13.19 -15.40 11.54
N HIS A 109 12.60 -15.70 10.38
CA HIS A 109 12.10 -17.03 10.08
C HIS A 109 13.23 -17.95 9.60
N ILE A 110 14.19 -17.41 8.85
CA ILE A 110 15.41 -18.13 8.44
C ILE A 110 16.23 -18.50 9.68
N ALA A 111 16.42 -17.58 10.62
CA ALA A 111 17.09 -17.81 11.89
C ALA A 111 16.35 -18.84 12.77
N ALA A 112 15.01 -18.87 12.72
CA ALA A 112 14.22 -19.85 13.47
C ALA A 112 14.23 -21.26 12.84
N CYS A 113 14.38 -21.37 11.52
CA CYS A 113 14.38 -22.65 10.79
C CYS A 113 15.78 -23.15 10.41
N GLY A 114 16.82 -22.33 10.53
CA GLY A 114 18.21 -22.67 10.22
C GLY A 114 18.55 -22.74 8.72
N SER A 115 17.58 -22.94 7.83
CA SER A 115 17.79 -22.92 6.36
C SER A 115 16.62 -22.31 5.60
N ILE A 116 16.91 -21.72 4.44
CA ILE A 116 15.90 -21.13 3.55
C ILE A 116 15.00 -22.23 2.98
N ARG A 117 15.59 -23.36 2.59
CA ARG A 117 14.85 -24.49 2.03
C ARG A 117 13.80 -25.03 3.00
N GLU A 118 14.14 -25.25 4.27
CA GLU A 118 13.15 -25.72 5.26
C GLU A 118 12.08 -24.68 5.53
N ALA A 119 12.44 -23.39 5.58
CA ALA A 119 11.47 -22.33 5.77
C ALA A 119 10.46 -22.28 4.60
N VAL A 120 10.92 -22.45 3.36
CA VAL A 120 10.08 -22.50 2.16
C VAL A 120 9.23 -23.78 2.12
N GLU A 121 9.79 -24.94 2.44
CA GLU A 121 9.03 -26.20 2.50
C GLU A 121 7.92 -26.15 3.57
N LYS A 122 8.22 -25.66 4.77
CA LYS A 122 7.24 -25.47 5.86
C LYS A 122 6.18 -24.45 5.47
N ALA A 123 6.58 -23.33 4.85
CA ALA A 123 5.65 -22.32 4.35
C ALA A 123 4.72 -22.89 3.27
N ARG A 124 5.25 -23.69 2.35
CA ARG A 124 4.47 -24.33 1.27
C ARG A 124 3.50 -25.39 1.81
N ALA A 125 3.93 -26.16 2.82
CA ALA A 125 3.07 -27.13 3.50
C ALA A 125 1.90 -26.45 4.23
N TYR A 126 2.13 -25.27 4.81
CA TYR A 126 1.12 -24.55 5.60
C TYR A 126 0.20 -23.65 4.76
N ALA A 127 0.72 -22.95 3.76
CA ALA A 127 -0.01 -21.92 3.03
C ALA A 127 -0.79 -22.44 1.80
N GLY A 128 -0.54 -23.67 1.35
CA GLY A 128 -1.19 -24.25 0.18
C GLY A 128 -0.66 -23.70 -1.16
N HIS A 129 -0.95 -24.39 -2.26
CA HIS A 129 -0.34 -24.13 -3.58
C HIS A 129 -0.67 -22.77 -4.22
N MET A 130 -1.66 -22.03 -3.72
CA MET A 130 -2.09 -20.75 -4.32
C MET A 130 -1.45 -19.52 -3.69
N VAL A 131 -0.72 -19.65 -2.59
CA VAL A 131 -0.13 -18.50 -1.90
C VAL A 131 1.29 -18.24 -2.42
N LYS A 132 1.55 -16.99 -2.83
CA LYS A 132 2.91 -16.57 -3.22
C LYS A 132 3.80 -16.56 -1.97
N ILE A 133 4.95 -17.23 -2.09
CA ILE A 133 6.02 -17.25 -1.09
C ILE A 133 7.12 -16.33 -1.59
N GLU A 134 7.42 -15.31 -0.80
CA GLU A 134 8.50 -14.34 -1.02
C GLU A 134 9.54 -14.50 0.07
N VAL A 135 10.82 -14.48 -0.30
CA VAL A 135 11.95 -14.60 0.63
C VAL A 135 12.79 -13.32 0.50
N GLU A 136 13.02 -12.64 1.62
CA GLU A 136 14.03 -11.57 1.70
C GLU A 136 15.42 -12.24 1.73
N ILE A 137 16.32 -11.80 0.85
CA ILE A 137 17.68 -12.32 0.70
C ILE A 137 18.69 -11.18 0.88
N GLU A 138 19.77 -11.43 1.62
CA GLU A 138 20.85 -10.46 1.84
C GLU A 138 22.18 -10.92 1.22
N SER A 139 22.28 -12.18 0.77
CA SER A 139 23.50 -12.75 0.22
C SER A 139 23.26 -13.56 -1.06
N GLU A 140 24.27 -13.60 -1.94
CA GLU A 140 24.24 -14.34 -3.20
C GLU A 140 24.10 -15.86 -2.99
N THR A 141 24.61 -16.37 -1.87
CA THR A 141 24.42 -17.78 -1.47
C THR A 141 22.95 -18.09 -1.15
N GLN A 142 22.26 -17.15 -0.48
CA GLN A 142 20.83 -17.26 -0.18
C GLN A 142 19.97 -17.14 -1.43
N LEU A 143 20.41 -16.37 -2.42
CA LEU A 143 19.75 -16.28 -3.72
C LEU A 143 19.75 -17.63 -4.44
N MET A 144 20.89 -18.35 -4.47
CA MET A 144 20.96 -19.67 -5.09
C MET A 144 20.03 -20.66 -4.37
N GLU A 145 20.01 -20.67 -3.04
CA GLU A 145 19.10 -21.52 -2.27
C GLU A 145 17.61 -21.19 -2.53
N ALA A 146 17.26 -19.90 -2.67
CA ALA A 146 15.89 -19.47 -2.96
C ALA A 146 15.44 -19.81 -4.38
N ILE A 147 16.36 -19.76 -5.35
CA ILE A 147 16.11 -20.19 -6.74
C ILE A 147 15.90 -21.70 -6.79
N GLU A 148 16.75 -22.48 -6.12
CA GLU A 148 16.61 -23.93 -6.02
C GLU A 148 15.28 -24.33 -5.34
N ALA A 149 14.85 -23.56 -4.34
CA ALA A 149 13.59 -23.77 -3.63
C ALA A 149 12.32 -23.36 -4.43
N LYS A 150 12.46 -22.83 -5.65
CA LYS A 150 11.35 -22.34 -6.51
C LYS A 150 10.45 -21.31 -5.81
N SER A 151 11.03 -20.41 -5.03
CA SER A 151 10.33 -19.26 -4.42
C SER A 151 10.44 -18.00 -5.28
N GLY A 152 9.45 -17.10 -5.19
CA GLY A 152 9.54 -15.79 -5.83
C GLY A 152 10.61 -14.96 -5.13
N CYS A 153 11.69 -14.63 -5.85
CA CYS A 153 12.80 -13.87 -5.29
C CYS A 153 12.52 -12.37 -5.43
N HIS A 154 12.57 -11.64 -4.31
CA HIS A 154 12.57 -10.18 -4.31
C HIS A 154 13.89 -9.71 -3.67
N HIS A 155 14.73 -9.04 -4.46
CA HIS A 155 15.94 -8.40 -3.95
C HIS A 155 15.54 -7.14 -3.18
N VAL A 156 16.01 -7.02 -1.94
CA VAL A 156 15.87 -5.81 -1.11
C VAL A 156 16.99 -4.84 -1.45
#